data_AF-A0A6M0G7F9-F1
#
_entry.id   AF-A0A6M0G7F9-F1
#
_cell.length_a   1.000
_cell.length_b   1.000
_cell.length_c   1.000
_cell.angle_alpha   90.00
_cell.angle_beta   90.00
_cell.angle_gamma   90.00
#
_symmetry.space_group_name_H-M   'P 1'
#
loop_
_entity.id
_entity.type
_entity.pdbx_description
1 polymer ?
#
loop_
_entity_poly.entity_id
_entity_poly.type
_entity_poly.pdbx_seq_one_letter_code
_entity_poly.pdbx_strand_id
1 'polypeptide(L)'
;MGTLKRVWQLLNTDIRELGTVGNYTVTGAEVSKAGLELAIAFGLSASPLVAAGLSFVGLGGKGLNLLRSKTKEEPSLEQWVATAFPLAYLESFDALVRKNYWLEQHMGAGVSGKEVGQQIEQLWELQLNEELAREAFAYFPESLLGQALNQKLAGYLEQAGLEQDTILLVTGWVAWGTKAVVESLLEYEPEAMGKRLGLLIAAAKERARVGKYGNIESYLTERISPYPSNRQLQEQWKVLGEESIRIPDIYVPLKAQLVDANGKVDEEAKPVDLESWAKEQLIDPEQNSQVMFIQGGPGRGKSVFCRMFANWVLEHLHPLWTPILI
;
A
#
# COMPACT_ATOMS: atom_id res chain seq x y z
N MET A 1 -22.87 3.89 23.29
CA MET A 1 -21.79 3.06 22.71
C MET A 1 -21.82 3.22 21.20
N GLY A 2 -20.77 3.80 20.61
CA GLY A 2 -20.69 4.14 19.18
C GLY A 2 -20.68 2.93 18.25
N THR A 3 -21.12 3.12 17.01
CA THR A 3 -21.25 2.07 15.96
C THR A 3 -19.93 1.35 15.75
N LEU A 4 -18.82 2.09 15.69
CA LEU A 4 -17.49 1.54 15.48
C LEU A 4 -17.08 0.61 16.62
N LYS A 5 -17.24 1.04 17.89
CA LYS A 5 -16.95 0.20 19.08
C LYS A 5 -17.76 -1.11 19.11
N ARG A 6 -19.04 -1.08 18.69
CA ARG A 6 -19.90 -2.27 18.68
C ARG A 6 -19.43 -3.29 17.66
N VAL A 7 -19.18 -2.84 16.43
CA VAL A 7 -18.66 -3.70 15.35
C VAL A 7 -17.31 -4.29 15.75
N TRP A 8 -16.43 -3.45 16.29
CA TRP A 8 -15.10 -3.88 16.72
C TRP A 8 -15.10 -4.88 17.87
N GLN A 9 -16.01 -4.74 18.84
CA GLN A 9 -16.21 -5.75 19.86
C GLN A 9 -16.71 -7.07 19.29
N LEU A 10 -17.61 -7.04 18.31
CA LEU A 10 -18.13 -8.23 17.64
C LEU A 10 -17.00 -8.99 16.91
N LEU A 11 -16.14 -8.29 16.18
CA LEU A 11 -14.96 -8.90 15.53
C LEU A 11 -13.96 -9.51 16.53
N ASN A 12 -13.85 -8.94 17.74
CA ASN A 12 -12.94 -9.42 18.78
C ASN A 12 -13.54 -10.43 19.76
N THR A 13 -14.86 -10.62 19.81
CA THR A 13 -15.51 -11.56 20.76
C THR A 13 -15.87 -12.88 20.11
N ASP A 14 -16.19 -12.91 18.83
CA ASP A 14 -16.51 -14.14 18.07
C ASP A 14 -15.29 -14.70 17.30
N ILE A 15 -14.11 -14.58 17.91
CA ILE A 15 -12.81 -15.00 17.35
C ILE A 15 -12.84 -16.45 16.82
N ARG A 16 -13.62 -17.33 17.46
CA ARG A 16 -13.74 -18.73 17.04
C ARG A 16 -14.42 -18.87 15.68
N GLU A 17 -15.40 -18.04 15.36
CA GLU A 17 -16.13 -18.13 14.08
C GLU A 17 -15.29 -17.54 12.93
N LEU A 18 -14.56 -16.44 13.17
CA LEU A 18 -13.64 -15.86 12.18
C LEU A 18 -12.47 -16.81 11.84
N GLY A 19 -12.01 -17.60 12.82
CA GLY A 19 -10.94 -18.58 12.67
C GLY A 19 -11.33 -19.92 12.02
N THR A 20 -12.63 -20.21 11.83
CA THR A 20 -13.03 -21.44 11.13
C THR A 20 -12.75 -21.32 9.63
N VAL A 21 -12.12 -22.35 9.05
CA VAL A 21 -11.89 -22.45 7.60
C VAL A 21 -13.26 -22.59 6.93
N GLY A 22 -13.76 -21.50 6.34
CA GLY A 22 -14.98 -21.49 5.54
C GLY A 22 -14.67 -21.82 4.08
N ASN A 23 -15.71 -22.16 3.31
CA ASN A 23 -15.66 -22.60 1.89
C ASN A 23 -15.12 -21.57 0.87
N TYR A 24 -14.52 -20.47 1.33
CA TYR A 24 -13.89 -19.48 0.47
C TYR A 24 -12.40 -19.77 0.44
N THR A 25 -11.87 -20.09 -0.75
CA THR A 25 -10.42 -20.16 -0.98
C THR A 25 -9.82 -18.76 -0.88
N VAL A 26 -9.55 -18.31 0.35
CA VAL A 26 -8.75 -17.12 0.57
C VAL A 26 -7.30 -17.56 0.50
N THR A 27 -6.60 -17.14 -0.55
CA THR A 27 -5.16 -17.36 -0.72
C THR A 27 -4.43 -16.85 0.53
N GLY A 28 -3.74 -17.75 1.21
CA GLY A 28 -2.93 -17.45 2.40
C GLY A 28 -1.74 -16.58 2.04
N ALA A 29 -1.95 -15.27 2.00
CA ALA A 29 -0.87 -14.31 2.10
C ALA A 29 -0.59 -14.09 3.59
N GLU A 30 0.62 -14.43 4.02
CA GLU A 30 1.09 -14.12 5.37
C GLU A 30 1.07 -12.60 5.58
N VAL A 31 0.41 -12.16 6.65
CA VAL A 31 0.41 -10.77 7.09
C VAL A 31 1.83 -10.43 7.57
N SER A 32 2.34 -9.26 7.16
CA SER A 32 3.64 -8.79 7.63
C SER A 32 3.65 -8.60 9.15
N LYS A 33 4.83 -8.71 9.76
CA LYS A 33 4.98 -8.47 11.20
C LYS A 33 4.49 -7.07 11.60
N ALA A 34 4.78 -6.07 10.78
CA ALA A 34 4.30 -4.70 10.99
C ALA A 34 2.77 -4.59 10.90
N GLY A 35 2.16 -5.23 9.89
CA GLY A 35 0.70 -5.30 9.76
C GLY A 35 0.04 -5.94 10.99
N LEU A 36 0.62 -7.03 11.50
CA LEU A 36 0.15 -7.69 12.72
C LEU A 36 0.31 -6.81 13.96
N GLU A 37 1.45 -6.14 14.13
CA GLU A 37 1.67 -5.20 15.24
C GLU A 37 0.66 -4.04 15.21
N LEU A 38 0.41 -3.45 14.05
CA LEU A 38 -0.58 -2.39 13.89
C LEU A 38 -1.99 -2.89 14.17
N ALA A 39 -2.34 -4.10 13.71
CA ALA A 39 -3.61 -4.72 14.02
C ALA A 39 -3.82 -4.89 15.53
N ILE A 40 -2.80 -5.38 16.24
CA ILE A 40 -2.81 -5.48 17.71
C ILE A 40 -2.91 -4.09 18.35
N ALA A 41 -2.23 -3.09 17.79
CA ALA A 41 -2.31 -1.71 18.22
C ALA A 41 -3.68 -1.07 17.92
N PHE A 42 -4.49 -1.65 17.04
CA PHE A 42 -5.91 -1.32 16.85
C PHE A 42 -6.80 -2.17 17.78
N GLY A 43 -6.23 -3.03 18.61
CA GLY A 43 -6.96 -3.90 19.52
C GLY A 43 -7.51 -5.17 18.86
N LEU A 44 -7.05 -5.57 17.66
CA LEU A 44 -7.30 -6.92 17.15
C LEU A 44 -6.54 -7.95 17.99
N SER A 45 -7.19 -9.06 18.31
CA SER A 45 -6.44 -10.22 18.81
C SER A 45 -5.53 -10.77 17.70
N ALA A 46 -4.28 -11.07 18.04
CA ALA A 46 -3.36 -11.74 17.12
C ALA A 46 -3.81 -13.17 16.75
N SER A 47 -4.60 -13.80 17.63
CA SER A 47 -5.01 -15.21 17.52
C SER A 47 -5.76 -15.56 16.23
N PRO A 48 -6.83 -14.83 15.81
CA PRO A 48 -7.54 -15.11 14.55
C PRO A 48 -6.70 -14.87 13.29
N LEU A 49 -5.78 -13.91 13.30
CA LEU A 49 -4.87 -13.64 12.17
C LEU A 49 -3.91 -14.81 11.97
N VAL A 50 -3.26 -15.26 13.06
CA VAL A 50 -2.26 -16.33 13.03
C VAL A 50 -2.88 -17.71 12.82
N ALA A 51 -4.02 -17.99 13.45
CA ALA A 51 -4.66 -19.31 13.37
C ALA A 51 -5.37 -19.56 12.03
N ALA A 52 -5.85 -18.50 11.36
CA ALA A 52 -6.63 -18.64 10.13
C ALA A 52 -5.82 -18.44 8.85
N GLY A 53 -4.59 -17.91 8.94
CA GLY A 53 -3.76 -17.58 7.77
C GLY A 53 -4.45 -16.59 6.82
N LEU A 54 -5.32 -15.73 7.34
CA LEU A 54 -6.13 -14.82 6.54
C LEU A 54 -5.43 -13.47 6.37
N SER A 55 -5.55 -12.90 5.16
CA SER A 55 -5.31 -11.48 4.94
C SER A 55 -6.36 -10.62 5.64
N PHE A 56 -6.11 -9.31 5.78
CA PHE A 56 -7.09 -8.40 6.36
C PHE A 56 -8.32 -8.25 5.46
N VAL A 57 -8.18 -8.40 4.15
CA VAL A 57 -9.33 -8.52 3.21
C VAL A 57 -10.18 -9.74 3.54
N GLY A 58 -9.55 -10.90 3.76
CA GLY A 58 -10.26 -12.12 4.15
C GLY A 58 -11.02 -11.95 5.47
N LEU A 59 -10.41 -11.27 6.44
CA LEU A 59 -11.08 -10.88 7.69
C LEU A 59 -12.22 -9.89 7.45
N GLY A 60 -12.07 -8.95 6.51
CA GLY A 60 -13.13 -8.03 6.09
C GLY A 60 -14.35 -8.77 5.58
N GLY A 61 -14.17 -9.67 4.62
CA GLY A 61 -15.25 -10.49 4.07
C GLY A 61 -15.92 -11.36 5.14
N LYS A 62 -15.15 -12.01 6.02
CA LYS A 62 -15.69 -12.79 7.14
C LYS A 62 -16.42 -11.93 8.18
N GLY A 63 -15.89 -10.76 8.51
CA GLY A 63 -16.50 -9.81 9.43
C GLY A 63 -17.85 -9.29 8.94
N LEU A 64 -17.94 -8.97 7.64
CA LEU A 64 -19.19 -8.57 6.98
C LEU A 64 -20.21 -9.72 6.98
N ASN A 65 -19.76 -10.95 6.71
CA ASN A 65 -20.59 -12.15 6.82
C ASN A 65 -21.13 -12.37 8.24
N LEU A 66 -20.28 -12.25 9.25
CA LEU A 66 -20.65 -12.41 10.66
C LEU A 66 -21.65 -11.34 11.10
N LEU A 67 -21.47 -10.11 10.62
CA LEU A 67 -22.38 -9.01 10.90
C LEU A 67 -23.78 -9.34 10.38
N ARG A 68 -23.88 -9.79 9.12
CA ARG A 68 -25.15 -10.25 8.50
C ARG A 68 -25.79 -11.41 9.27
N SER A 69 -25.00 -12.42 9.65
CA SER A 69 -25.53 -13.60 10.34
C SER A 69 -26.09 -13.25 11.73
N LYS A 70 -25.48 -12.29 12.43
CA LYS A 70 -25.93 -11.84 13.74
C LYS A 70 -27.10 -10.86 13.71
N THR A 71 -27.13 -9.94 12.75
CA THR A 71 -28.23 -8.98 12.62
C THR A 71 -29.46 -9.58 11.94
N LYS A 72 -29.30 -10.67 11.17
CA LYS A 72 -30.35 -11.25 10.29
C LYS A 72 -30.93 -10.25 9.28
N GLU A 73 -30.24 -9.13 9.06
CA GLU A 73 -30.62 -8.02 8.20
C GLU A 73 -29.39 -7.52 7.44
N GLU A 74 -29.59 -6.84 6.32
CA GLU A 74 -28.50 -6.17 5.61
C GLU A 74 -27.87 -5.09 6.51
N PRO A 75 -26.52 -5.02 6.58
CA PRO A 75 -25.85 -4.04 7.41
C PRO A 75 -26.16 -2.63 6.90
N SER A 76 -26.34 -1.70 7.82
CA SER A 76 -26.44 -0.28 7.46
C SER A 76 -25.14 0.21 6.82
N LEU A 77 -25.17 1.37 6.13
CA LEU A 77 -23.97 1.92 5.50
C LEU A 77 -22.86 2.17 6.54
N GLU A 78 -23.24 2.66 7.71
CA GLU A 78 -22.34 2.95 8.83
C GLU A 78 -21.72 1.68 9.40
N GLN A 79 -22.51 0.62 9.53
CA GLN A 79 -22.07 -0.69 9.97
C GLN A 79 -21.10 -1.33 8.97
N TRP A 80 -21.40 -1.21 7.68
CA TRP A 80 -20.52 -1.67 6.62
C TRP A 80 -19.20 -0.91 6.63
N VAL A 81 -19.24 0.44 6.67
CA VAL A 81 -18.04 1.29 6.73
C VAL A 81 -17.22 1.00 7.98
N ALA A 82 -17.87 0.87 9.14
CA ALA A 82 -17.22 0.55 10.41
C ALA A 82 -16.47 -0.79 10.40
N THR A 83 -16.87 -1.71 9.53
CA THR A 83 -16.25 -3.03 9.38
C THR A 83 -15.18 -3.02 8.30
N ALA A 84 -15.56 -2.61 7.09
CA ALA A 84 -14.75 -2.75 5.89
C ALA A 84 -13.56 -1.80 5.86
N PHE A 85 -13.75 -0.52 6.17
CA PHE A 85 -12.69 0.49 6.00
C PHE A 85 -11.50 0.30 6.95
N PRO A 86 -11.68 0.04 8.27
CA PRO A 86 -10.54 -0.24 9.15
C PRO A 86 -9.73 -1.47 8.71
N LEU A 87 -10.38 -2.54 8.25
CA LEU A 87 -9.70 -3.75 7.79
C LEU A 87 -9.02 -3.52 6.43
N ALA A 88 -9.68 -2.80 5.52
CA ALA A 88 -9.08 -2.38 4.26
C ALA A 88 -7.88 -1.44 4.46
N TYR A 89 -7.91 -0.61 5.50
CA TYR A 89 -6.80 0.26 5.88
C TYR A 89 -5.60 -0.54 6.39
N LEU A 90 -5.83 -1.54 7.24
CA LEU A 90 -4.80 -2.47 7.70
C LEU A 90 -4.19 -3.26 6.53
N GLU A 91 -5.01 -3.75 5.59
CA GLU A 91 -4.49 -4.39 4.38
C GLU A 91 -3.66 -3.42 3.55
N SER A 92 -4.12 -2.18 3.36
CA SER A 92 -3.39 -1.18 2.58
C SER A 92 -2.01 -0.89 3.17
N PHE A 93 -1.91 -0.80 4.50
CA PHE A 93 -0.64 -0.68 5.20
C PHE A 93 0.22 -1.93 5.04
N ASP A 94 -0.36 -3.11 5.25
CA ASP A 94 0.36 -4.38 5.14
C ASP A 94 0.92 -4.61 3.73
N ALA A 95 0.11 -4.34 2.70
CA ALA A 95 0.52 -4.42 1.31
C ALA A 95 1.63 -3.41 0.99
N LEU A 96 1.54 -2.20 1.54
CA LEU A 96 2.58 -1.18 1.38
C LEU A 96 3.91 -1.63 2.02
N VAL A 97 3.89 -2.18 3.23
CA VAL A 97 5.10 -2.68 3.90
C VAL A 97 5.71 -3.85 3.13
N ARG A 98 4.91 -4.84 2.72
CA ARG A 98 5.39 -6.00 1.96
C ARG A 98 5.98 -5.64 0.60
N LYS A 99 5.42 -4.62 -0.05
CA LYS A 99 5.89 -4.16 -1.37
C LYS A 99 7.15 -3.29 -1.25
N ASN A 100 7.25 -2.49 -0.19
CA ASN A 100 8.33 -1.52 -0.03
C ASN A 100 9.51 -2.13 0.76
N TYR A 101 10.62 -2.38 0.07
CA TYR A 101 11.80 -3.02 0.63
C TYR A 101 12.32 -2.30 1.88
N TRP A 102 12.35 -0.97 1.88
CA TRP A 102 12.85 -0.22 3.03
C TRP A 102 11.91 -0.37 4.23
N LEU A 103 10.59 -0.25 4.03
CA LEU A 103 9.61 -0.44 5.10
C LEU A 103 9.65 -1.87 5.65
N GLU A 104 9.77 -2.88 4.79
CA GLU A 104 9.86 -4.28 5.23
C GLU A 104 11.04 -4.52 6.19
N GLN A 105 12.19 -3.89 5.93
CA GLN A 105 13.40 -4.04 6.75
C GLN A 105 13.38 -3.22 8.04
N HIS A 106 12.68 -2.08 8.05
CA HIS A 106 12.70 -1.13 9.18
C HIS A 106 11.46 -1.23 10.06
N MET A 107 10.43 -1.96 9.64
CA MET A 107 9.19 -2.14 10.39
C MET A 107 9.11 -3.51 11.07
N GLY A 108 8.30 -3.63 12.11
CA GLY A 108 8.13 -4.89 12.83
C GLY A 108 9.27 -5.20 13.82
N ALA A 109 9.92 -4.19 14.40
CA ALA A 109 10.96 -4.40 15.42
C ALA A 109 10.40 -4.74 16.83
N GLY A 110 9.08 -4.95 16.98
CA GLY A 110 8.44 -5.20 18.27
C GLY A 110 8.06 -3.92 19.01
N VAL A 111 7.40 -2.98 18.32
CA VAL A 111 6.83 -1.79 18.97
C VAL A 111 5.86 -2.25 20.06
N SER A 112 6.13 -1.89 21.31
CA SER A 112 5.30 -2.35 22.43
C SER A 112 3.94 -1.68 22.35
N GLY A 113 2.90 -2.41 21.91
CA GLY A 113 1.53 -1.90 21.73
C GLY A 113 0.83 -1.35 22.99
N LYS A 114 1.55 -1.25 24.12
CA LYS A 114 1.04 -0.76 25.41
C LYS A 114 0.80 0.75 25.42
N GLU A 115 1.60 1.55 24.71
CA GLU A 115 1.44 3.02 24.66
C GLU A 115 0.41 3.47 23.61
N VAL A 116 0.33 2.77 22.47
CA VAL A 116 -0.75 3.02 21.47
C VAL A 116 -2.14 2.75 22.08
N GLY A 117 -2.21 1.76 23.00
CA GLY A 117 -3.41 1.33 23.71
C GLY A 117 -4.28 2.44 24.33
N GLN A 118 -3.66 3.48 24.90
CA GLN A 118 -4.41 4.57 25.56
C GLN A 118 -5.09 5.51 24.57
N GLN A 119 -4.56 5.64 23.35
CA GLN A 119 -5.18 6.48 22.33
C GLN A 119 -6.33 5.75 21.59
N ILE A 120 -6.43 4.42 21.71
CA ILE A 120 -7.43 3.58 21.04
C ILE A 120 -8.87 3.95 21.44
N GLU A 121 -9.11 4.34 22.70
CA GLU A 121 -10.47 4.59 23.19
C GLU A 121 -11.17 5.71 22.42
N GLN A 122 -10.44 6.78 22.04
CA GLN A 122 -10.99 7.91 21.29
C GLN A 122 -11.44 7.56 19.87
N LEU A 123 -10.75 6.61 19.21
CA LEU A 123 -11.13 6.18 17.86
C LEU A 123 -12.43 5.39 17.91
N TRP A 124 -12.61 4.54 18.92
CA TRP A 124 -13.83 3.76 19.12
C TRP A 124 -15.02 4.57 19.62
N GLU A 125 -14.79 5.77 20.14
CA GLU A 125 -15.86 6.70 20.50
C GLU A 125 -16.51 7.39 19.29
N LEU A 126 -15.89 7.32 18.11
CA LEU A 126 -16.43 7.88 16.88
C LEU A 126 -17.81 7.27 16.55
N GLN A 127 -18.83 8.12 16.53
CA GLN A 127 -20.17 7.75 16.10
C GLN A 127 -20.29 7.98 14.60
N LEU A 128 -20.04 6.92 13.82
CA LEU A 128 -20.35 6.92 12.39
C LEU A 128 -21.85 7.03 12.18
N ASN A 129 -22.25 8.11 11.53
CA ASN A 129 -23.58 8.32 10.95
C ASN A 129 -23.51 8.18 9.42
N GLU A 130 -24.65 8.24 8.75
CA GLU A 130 -24.70 8.06 7.29
C GLU A 130 -23.85 9.09 6.53
N GLU A 131 -23.80 10.33 7.01
CA GLU A 131 -23.03 11.41 6.38
C GLU A 131 -21.52 11.12 6.41
N LEU A 132 -20.98 10.79 7.60
CA LEU A 132 -19.57 10.41 7.76
C LEU A 132 -19.22 9.14 7.00
N ALA A 133 -20.17 8.20 6.90
CA ALA A 133 -19.98 6.99 6.10
C ALA A 133 -19.89 7.33 4.59
N ARG A 134 -20.75 8.24 4.10
CA ARG A 134 -20.68 8.73 2.71
C ARG A 134 -19.40 9.52 2.43
N GLU A 135 -18.92 10.32 3.39
CA GLU A 135 -17.63 11.01 3.28
C GLU A 135 -16.46 10.03 3.11
N ALA A 136 -16.44 8.95 3.91
CA ALA A 136 -15.45 7.90 3.81
C ALA A 136 -15.44 7.25 2.41
N PHE A 137 -16.61 7.02 1.82
CA PHE A 137 -16.71 6.56 0.44
C PHE A 137 -16.23 7.60 -0.58
N ALA A 138 -16.63 8.87 -0.42
CA ALA A 138 -16.38 9.92 -1.40
C ALA A 138 -14.89 10.22 -1.56
N TYR A 139 -14.16 10.38 -0.45
CA TYR A 139 -12.71 10.54 -0.47
C TYR A 139 -12.11 10.22 0.90
N PHE A 140 -11.82 8.93 1.11
CA PHE A 140 -11.36 8.41 2.40
C PHE A 140 -10.17 9.16 3.04
N PRO A 141 -9.10 9.56 2.31
CA PRO A 141 -7.95 10.24 2.92
C PRO A 141 -8.29 11.53 3.69
N GLU A 142 -9.34 12.24 3.28
CA GLU A 142 -9.77 13.48 3.94
C GLU A 142 -10.96 13.26 4.89
N SER A 143 -11.61 12.09 4.85
CA SER A 143 -12.74 11.78 5.72
C SER A 143 -12.33 11.73 7.19
N LEU A 144 -13.28 12.00 8.09
CA LEU A 144 -13.04 11.94 9.54
C LEU A 144 -12.52 10.56 9.99
N LEU A 145 -13.04 9.47 9.39
CA LEU A 145 -12.58 8.11 9.67
C LEU A 145 -11.14 7.89 9.18
N GLY A 146 -10.80 8.35 7.98
CA GLY A 146 -9.44 8.25 7.45
C GLY A 146 -8.42 9.05 8.26
N GLN A 147 -8.79 10.26 8.69
CA GLN A 147 -7.94 11.08 9.57
C GLN A 147 -7.71 10.40 10.93
N ALA A 148 -8.77 9.83 11.53
CA ALA A 148 -8.65 9.11 12.80
C ALA A 148 -7.73 7.89 12.68
N LEU A 149 -7.84 7.11 11.60
CA LEU A 149 -6.96 5.96 11.35
C LEU A 149 -5.52 6.38 11.05
N ASN A 150 -5.33 7.46 10.26
CA ASN A 150 -4.01 8.04 10.00
C ASN A 150 -3.31 8.51 11.28
N GLN A 151 -4.04 9.11 12.23
CA GLN A 151 -3.46 9.49 13.53
C GLN A 151 -2.93 8.28 14.30
N LYS A 152 -3.61 7.13 14.23
CA LYS A 152 -3.14 5.90 14.88
C LYS A 152 -1.93 5.30 14.19
N LEU A 153 -1.97 5.22 12.86
CA LEU A 153 -0.82 4.77 12.10
C LEU A 153 0.38 5.70 12.35
N ALA A 154 0.18 7.02 12.39
CA ALA A 154 1.23 7.98 12.70
C ALA A 154 1.87 7.70 14.07
N GLY A 155 1.06 7.50 15.12
CA GLY A 155 1.58 7.16 16.45
C GLY A 155 2.35 5.83 16.47
N TYR A 156 1.89 4.82 15.72
CA TYR A 156 2.63 3.57 15.58
C TYR A 156 3.98 3.76 14.85
N LEU A 157 3.99 4.52 13.76
CA LEU A 157 5.21 4.79 12.97
C LEU A 157 6.22 5.65 13.75
N GLU A 158 5.74 6.62 14.53
CA GLU A 158 6.56 7.43 15.43
C GLU A 158 7.25 6.57 16.49
N GLN A 159 6.52 5.64 17.10
CA GLN A 159 7.09 4.67 18.04
C GLN A 159 8.06 3.67 17.37
N ALA A 160 7.88 3.42 16.07
CA ALA A 160 8.83 2.66 15.26
C ALA A 160 10.09 3.48 14.87
N GLY A 161 10.17 4.75 15.25
CA GLY A 161 11.34 5.62 15.01
C GLY A 161 11.38 6.28 13.64
N LEU A 162 10.25 6.33 12.92
CA LEU A 162 10.20 6.98 11.61
C LEU A 162 10.14 8.51 11.76
N GLU A 163 10.79 9.20 10.83
CA GLU A 163 10.76 10.66 10.76
C GLU A 163 9.40 11.19 10.28
N GLN A 164 9.05 12.41 10.69
CA GLN A 164 7.74 13.01 10.44
C GLN A 164 7.35 13.06 8.96
N ASP A 165 8.28 13.37 8.06
CA ASP A 165 8.00 13.43 6.62
C ASP A 165 7.69 12.05 6.05
N THR A 166 8.40 11.01 6.52
CA THR A 166 8.12 9.61 6.18
C THR A 166 6.75 9.18 6.70
N ILE A 167 6.41 9.56 7.93
CA ILE A 167 5.10 9.28 8.52
C ILE A 167 3.97 9.88 7.67
N LEU A 168 4.11 11.14 7.26
CA LEU A 168 3.11 11.83 6.43
C LEU A 168 2.95 11.17 5.05
N LEU A 169 4.05 10.71 4.45
CA LEU A 169 4.02 9.96 3.19
C LEU A 169 3.28 8.62 3.37
N VAL A 170 3.72 7.80 4.32
CA VAL A 170 3.16 6.46 4.55
C VAL A 170 1.66 6.55 4.86
N THR A 171 1.26 7.36 5.84
CA THR A 171 -0.16 7.51 6.21
C THR A 171 -1.04 7.99 5.06
N GLY A 172 -0.54 8.93 4.26
CA GLY A 172 -1.21 9.42 3.06
C GLY A 172 -1.48 8.32 2.03
N TRP A 173 -0.45 7.53 1.73
CA TRP A 173 -0.54 6.44 0.74
C TRP A 173 -1.36 5.26 1.24
N VAL A 174 -1.29 4.91 2.53
CA VAL A 174 -2.17 3.88 3.13
C VAL A 174 -3.63 4.30 3.00
N ALA A 175 -3.97 5.53 3.37
CA ALA A 175 -5.33 6.02 3.27
C ALA A 175 -5.82 6.03 1.81
N TRP A 176 -4.98 6.46 0.87
CA TRP A 176 -5.35 6.44 -0.55
C TRP A 176 -5.53 5.00 -1.09
N GLY A 177 -4.62 4.08 -0.76
CA GLY A 177 -4.67 2.67 -1.17
C GLY A 177 -5.85 1.89 -0.59
N THR A 178 -6.40 2.34 0.55
CA THR A 178 -7.56 1.71 1.22
C THR A 178 -8.75 1.54 0.28
N LYS A 179 -8.94 2.48 -0.65
CA LYS A 179 -10.06 2.43 -1.61
C LYS A 179 -10.03 1.18 -2.48
N ALA A 180 -8.87 0.81 -3.03
CA ALA A 180 -8.76 -0.37 -3.90
C ALA A 180 -9.13 -1.66 -3.15
N VAL A 181 -8.78 -1.71 -1.87
CA VAL A 181 -9.14 -2.83 -0.99
C VAL A 181 -10.63 -2.81 -0.64
N VAL A 182 -11.23 -1.64 -0.39
CA VAL A 182 -12.67 -1.51 -0.19
C VAL A 182 -13.46 -1.97 -1.44
N GLU A 183 -12.94 -1.70 -2.63
CA GLU A 183 -13.54 -2.16 -3.89
C GLU A 183 -13.56 -3.69 -4.00
N SER A 184 -12.48 -4.38 -3.61
CA SER A 184 -12.43 -5.85 -3.65
C SER A 184 -13.36 -6.49 -2.62
N LEU A 185 -13.66 -5.81 -1.51
CA LEU A 185 -14.62 -6.29 -0.51
C LEU A 185 -16.07 -6.35 -1.03
N LEU A 186 -16.40 -5.64 -2.13
CA LEU A 186 -17.73 -5.70 -2.75
C LEU A 186 -18.08 -7.10 -3.29
N GLU A 187 -17.07 -7.90 -3.64
CA GLU A 187 -17.27 -9.27 -4.15
C GLU A 187 -17.91 -10.20 -3.11
N TYR A 188 -17.84 -9.83 -1.82
CA TYR A 188 -18.42 -10.58 -0.71
C TYR A 188 -19.85 -10.12 -0.35
N GLU A 189 -20.39 -9.13 -1.07
CA GLU A 189 -21.73 -8.58 -0.82
C GLU A 189 -22.80 -9.20 -1.72
N PRO A 190 -24.05 -9.34 -1.24
CA PRO A 190 -25.17 -9.74 -2.09
C PRO A 190 -25.40 -8.68 -3.15
N GLU A 191 -25.95 -9.09 -4.30
CA GLU A 191 -26.06 -8.24 -5.50
C GLU A 191 -26.70 -6.87 -5.24
N ALA A 192 -27.75 -6.81 -4.40
CA ALA A 192 -28.45 -5.57 -4.09
C ALA A 192 -27.55 -4.55 -3.36
N MET A 193 -26.89 -4.99 -2.29
CA MET A 193 -25.94 -4.16 -1.53
C MET A 193 -24.71 -3.82 -2.36
N GLY A 194 -24.17 -4.80 -3.09
CA GLY A 194 -23.03 -4.61 -4.00
C GLY A 194 -23.30 -3.53 -5.05
N LYS A 195 -24.49 -3.51 -5.66
CA LYS A 195 -24.90 -2.44 -6.60
C LYS A 195 -24.98 -1.07 -5.93
N ARG A 196 -25.62 -0.98 -4.75
CA ARG A 196 -25.75 0.29 -4.00
C ARG A 196 -24.38 0.86 -3.65
N LEU A 197 -23.49 0.04 -3.10
CA LEU A 197 -22.13 0.44 -2.73
C LEU A 197 -21.29 0.75 -3.98
N GLY A 198 -21.44 -0.03 -5.04
CA GLY A 198 -20.77 0.18 -6.32
C GLY A 198 -21.06 1.56 -6.93
N LEU A 199 -22.28 2.07 -6.79
CA LEU A 199 -22.62 3.44 -7.23
C LEU A 199 -21.88 4.51 -6.42
N LEU A 200 -21.76 4.35 -5.10
CA LEU A 200 -21.01 5.28 -4.24
C LEU A 200 -19.53 5.28 -4.60
N ILE A 201 -18.95 4.09 -4.81
CA ILE A 201 -17.56 3.93 -5.24
C ILE A 201 -17.34 4.57 -6.62
N ALA A 202 -18.23 4.33 -7.58
CA ALA A 202 -18.11 4.89 -8.91
C ALA A 202 -18.10 6.43 -8.89
N ALA A 203 -18.96 7.05 -8.07
CA ALA A 203 -18.97 8.49 -7.88
C ALA A 203 -17.66 9.01 -7.24
N ALA A 204 -17.09 8.25 -6.30
CA ALA A 204 -15.82 8.59 -5.66
C ALA A 204 -14.60 8.44 -6.57
N LYS A 205 -14.68 7.61 -7.62
CA LYS A 205 -13.56 7.35 -8.53
C LYS A 205 -13.02 8.61 -9.19
N GLU A 206 -13.91 9.47 -9.66
CA GLU A 206 -13.47 10.68 -10.37
C GLU A 206 -12.76 11.66 -9.43
N ARG A 207 -13.26 11.85 -8.21
CA ARG A 207 -12.62 12.72 -7.21
C ARG A 207 -11.23 12.22 -6.82
N ALA A 208 -11.10 10.91 -6.63
CA ALA A 208 -9.80 10.30 -6.32
C ALA A 208 -8.80 10.41 -7.48
N ARG A 209 -9.27 10.36 -8.73
CA ARG A 209 -8.44 10.42 -9.95
C ARG A 209 -7.78 11.78 -10.13
N VAL A 210 -8.51 12.87 -9.86
CA VAL A 210 -8.00 14.24 -10.03
C VAL A 210 -7.28 14.78 -8.80
N GLY A 211 -7.39 14.10 -7.66
CA GLY A 211 -6.70 14.45 -6.42
C GLY A 211 -5.19 14.23 -6.46
N LYS A 212 -4.47 14.73 -5.44
CA LYS A 212 -3.01 14.66 -5.30
C LYS A 212 -2.45 13.27 -5.65
N TYR A 213 -2.92 12.23 -4.96
CA TYR A 213 -2.42 10.86 -5.13
C TYR A 213 -2.82 10.27 -6.48
N GLY A 214 -4.03 10.56 -6.99
CA GLY A 214 -4.46 10.11 -8.32
C GLY A 214 -3.59 10.68 -9.45
N ASN A 215 -3.18 11.94 -9.33
CA ASN A 215 -2.25 12.55 -10.30
C ASN A 215 -0.86 11.91 -10.24
N ILE A 216 -0.35 11.61 -9.04
CA ILE A 216 0.94 10.91 -8.88
C ILE A 216 0.85 9.49 -9.46
N GLU A 217 -0.18 8.72 -9.12
CA GLU A 217 -0.38 7.38 -9.66
C GLU A 217 -0.51 7.38 -11.18
N SER A 218 -1.26 8.34 -11.74
CA SER A 218 -1.40 8.50 -13.17
C SER A 218 -0.05 8.81 -13.83
N TYR A 219 0.78 9.66 -13.21
CA TYR A 219 2.12 9.93 -13.72
C TYR A 219 2.99 8.66 -13.70
N LEU A 220 3.02 7.96 -12.57
CA LEU A 220 3.84 6.75 -12.40
C LEU A 220 3.41 5.65 -13.37
N THR A 221 2.10 5.45 -13.54
CA THR A 221 1.54 4.49 -14.51
C THR A 221 1.89 4.86 -15.94
N GLU A 222 1.71 6.12 -16.33
CA GLU A 222 1.85 6.53 -17.73
C GLU A 222 3.31 6.78 -18.14
N ARG A 223 4.18 7.21 -17.22
CA ARG A 223 5.55 7.64 -17.53
C ARG A 223 6.64 6.69 -17.07
N ILE A 224 6.41 5.95 -15.98
CA ILE A 224 7.45 5.13 -15.34
C ILE A 224 7.19 3.63 -15.53
N SER A 225 5.94 3.18 -15.43
CA SER A 225 5.58 1.78 -15.62
C SER A 225 5.77 1.32 -17.07
N PRO A 226 6.21 0.07 -17.30
CA PRO A 226 6.26 -0.55 -18.63
C PRO A 226 4.88 -0.93 -19.20
N TYR A 227 3.81 -0.67 -18.44
CA TYR A 227 2.42 -0.95 -18.81
C TYR A 227 1.55 0.32 -18.79
N PRO A 228 1.89 1.39 -19.53
CA PRO A 228 1.06 2.59 -19.55
C PRO A 228 -0.28 2.33 -20.24
N SER A 229 -1.34 3.04 -19.81
CA SER A 229 -2.66 2.91 -20.45
C SER A 229 -2.69 3.64 -21.80
N ASN A 230 -1.89 4.69 -21.95
CA ASN A 230 -1.78 5.43 -23.20
C ASN A 230 -0.98 4.65 -24.25
N ARG A 231 -1.66 4.28 -25.35
CA ARG A 231 -1.07 3.54 -26.47
C ARG A 231 0.19 4.19 -27.06
N GLN A 232 0.27 5.51 -27.11
CA GLN A 232 1.45 6.20 -27.63
C GLN A 232 2.67 6.03 -26.71
N LEU A 233 2.44 5.93 -25.40
CA LEU A 233 3.50 5.70 -24.42
C LEU A 233 3.93 4.23 -24.38
N GLN A 234 3.04 3.30 -24.75
CA GLN A 234 3.39 1.88 -24.89
C GLN A 234 4.49 1.67 -25.95
N GLU A 235 4.50 2.46 -27.03
CA GLU A 235 5.55 2.38 -28.06
C GLU A 235 6.95 2.68 -27.51
N GLN A 236 7.07 3.46 -26.44
CA GLN A 236 8.37 3.77 -25.82
C GLN A 236 9.01 2.57 -25.12
N TRP A 237 8.20 1.56 -24.81
CA TRP A 237 8.62 0.33 -24.14
C TRP A 237 8.82 -0.83 -25.09
N LYS A 238 8.48 -0.69 -26.37
CA LYS A 238 8.71 -1.72 -27.38
C LYS A 238 10.17 -1.73 -27.83
N VAL A 239 10.62 -2.92 -28.20
CA VAL A 239 11.90 -3.08 -28.89
C VAL A 239 11.73 -2.63 -30.34
N LEU A 240 12.67 -1.84 -30.84
CA LEU A 240 12.62 -1.31 -32.22
C LEU A 240 12.57 -2.47 -33.23
N GLY A 241 11.52 -2.47 -34.06
CA GLY A 241 11.31 -3.51 -35.08
C GLY A 241 10.57 -4.76 -34.58
N GLU A 242 10.19 -4.82 -33.30
CA GLU A 242 9.46 -5.94 -32.71
C GLU A 242 8.06 -5.51 -32.26
N GLU A 243 7.04 -6.27 -32.65
CA GLU A 243 5.65 -5.94 -32.28
C GLU A 243 5.23 -6.49 -30.91
N SER A 244 5.86 -7.60 -30.49
CA SER A 244 5.45 -8.36 -29.31
C SER A 244 6.43 -8.30 -28.14
N ILE A 245 7.65 -7.81 -28.36
CA ILE A 245 8.73 -7.81 -27.35
C ILE A 245 8.90 -6.41 -26.77
N ARG A 246 8.93 -6.32 -25.44
CA ARG A 246 9.19 -5.08 -24.70
C ARG A 246 10.58 -5.08 -24.10
N ILE A 247 11.05 -3.88 -23.74
CA ILE A 247 12.34 -3.67 -23.10
C ILE A 247 12.51 -4.54 -21.84
N PRO A 248 11.54 -4.66 -20.91
CA PRO A 248 11.70 -5.51 -19.73
C PRO A 248 11.89 -6.99 -20.07
N ASP A 249 11.32 -7.47 -21.18
CA ASP A 249 11.36 -8.89 -21.56
C ASP A 249 12.76 -9.33 -21.99
N ILE A 250 13.58 -8.40 -22.47
CA ILE A 250 14.94 -8.66 -22.96
C ILE A 250 16.01 -7.88 -22.19
N TYR A 251 15.63 -7.24 -21.09
CA TYR A 251 16.56 -6.41 -20.33
C TYR A 251 17.64 -7.27 -19.68
N VAL A 252 18.89 -6.90 -19.93
CA VAL A 252 20.06 -7.51 -19.28
C VAL A 252 20.73 -6.43 -18.42
N PRO A 253 20.91 -6.65 -17.11
CA PRO A 253 21.60 -5.70 -16.23
C PRO A 253 22.98 -5.31 -16.78
N LEU A 254 23.24 -4.00 -16.77
CA LEU A 254 24.47 -3.46 -17.33
C LEU A 254 25.64 -3.61 -16.34
N LYS A 255 26.82 -3.93 -16.88
CA LYS A 255 28.07 -3.78 -16.13
C LYS A 255 28.66 -2.40 -16.38
N ALA A 256 29.17 -1.78 -15.33
CA ALA A 256 29.81 -0.46 -15.37
C ALA A 256 31.19 -0.51 -14.72
N GLN A 257 32.06 0.41 -15.12
CA GLN A 257 33.33 0.66 -14.43
C GLN A 257 33.18 1.93 -13.61
N LEU A 258 33.73 1.90 -12.39
CA LEU A 258 33.79 3.09 -11.55
C LEU A 258 34.82 4.07 -12.13
N VAL A 259 34.55 5.35 -11.91
CA VAL A 259 35.41 6.44 -12.38
C VAL A 259 35.74 7.39 -11.24
N ASP A 260 36.91 8.01 -11.32
CA ASP A 260 37.33 9.04 -10.38
C ASP A 260 36.62 10.39 -10.63
N ALA A 261 36.94 11.40 -9.82
CA ALA A 261 36.39 12.75 -9.93
C ALA A 261 36.70 13.44 -11.27
N ASN A 262 37.68 12.95 -12.04
CA ASN A 262 38.03 13.45 -13.37
C ASN A 262 37.35 12.64 -14.49
N GLY A 263 36.50 11.66 -14.13
CA GLY A 263 35.86 10.75 -15.07
C GLY A 263 36.81 9.69 -15.64
N LYS A 264 38.00 9.51 -15.06
CA LYS A 264 38.97 8.50 -15.49
C LYS A 264 38.59 7.16 -14.88
N VAL A 265 38.59 6.13 -15.71
CA VAL A 265 38.32 4.74 -15.31
C VAL A 265 39.38 4.27 -14.32
N ASP A 266 38.93 3.65 -13.24
CA ASP A 266 39.78 2.83 -12.40
C ASP A 266 39.98 1.46 -13.07
N GLU A 267 41.14 1.28 -13.72
CA GLU A 267 41.48 0.07 -14.46
C GLU A 267 41.75 -1.15 -13.55
N GLU A 268 42.03 -0.91 -12.27
CA GLU A 268 42.27 -1.98 -11.29
C GLU A 268 40.98 -2.45 -10.62
N ALA A 269 39.94 -1.59 -10.61
CA ALA A 269 38.64 -1.94 -10.07
C ALA A 269 37.89 -2.95 -10.96
N LYS A 270 37.24 -3.92 -10.30
CA LYS A 270 36.36 -4.86 -10.99
C LYS A 270 35.10 -4.14 -11.49
N PRO A 271 34.59 -4.48 -12.68
CA PRO A 271 33.30 -3.97 -13.13
C PRO A 271 32.19 -4.30 -12.13
N VAL A 272 31.36 -3.31 -11.84
CA VAL A 272 30.20 -3.45 -10.96
C VAL A 272 28.95 -3.76 -11.75
N ASP A 273 27.98 -4.39 -11.10
CA ASP A 273 26.62 -4.44 -11.60
C ASP A 273 25.97 -3.08 -11.38
N LEU A 274 25.62 -2.37 -12.46
CA LEU A 274 25.18 -0.98 -12.36
C LEU A 274 23.86 -0.84 -11.60
N GLU A 275 22.96 -1.81 -11.76
CA GLU A 275 21.68 -1.82 -11.08
C GLU A 275 21.87 -2.08 -9.58
N SER A 276 22.63 -3.11 -9.20
CA SER A 276 22.92 -3.39 -7.79
C SER A 276 23.63 -2.21 -7.12
N TRP A 277 24.64 -1.64 -7.79
CA TRP A 277 25.36 -0.48 -7.31
C TRP A 277 24.43 0.71 -7.09
N ALA A 278 23.55 1.05 -8.05
CA ALA A 278 22.62 2.16 -7.91
C ALA A 278 21.58 1.94 -6.78
N LYS A 279 21.15 0.69 -6.55
CA LYS A 279 20.27 0.33 -5.43
C LYS A 279 20.95 0.57 -4.10
N GLU A 280 22.19 0.14 -3.96
CA GLU A 280 22.99 0.32 -2.75
C GLU A 280 23.15 1.82 -2.43
N GLN A 281 23.52 2.64 -3.42
CA GLN A 281 23.65 4.09 -3.24
C GLN A 281 22.32 4.76 -2.81
N LEU A 282 21.18 4.26 -3.27
CA LEU A 282 19.87 4.83 -2.97
C LEU A 282 19.37 4.47 -1.56
N ILE A 283 19.70 3.26 -1.09
CA ILE A 283 19.21 2.74 0.20
C ILE A 283 20.15 3.12 1.35
N ASP A 284 21.44 3.32 1.07
CA ASP A 284 22.43 3.72 2.07
C ASP A 284 22.18 5.17 2.55
N PRO A 285 21.84 5.39 3.84
CA PRO A 285 21.63 6.72 4.40
C PRO A 285 22.83 7.67 4.24
N GLU A 286 24.05 7.14 4.16
CA GLU A 286 25.25 7.97 4.00
C GLU A 286 25.46 8.44 2.55
N GLN A 287 24.86 7.76 1.57
CA GLN A 287 25.05 8.02 0.14
C GLN A 287 23.81 8.60 -0.55
N ASN A 288 22.61 8.43 0.03
CA ASN A 288 21.34 8.74 -0.62
C ASN A 288 21.09 10.24 -0.93
N SER A 289 21.96 11.13 -0.44
CA SER A 289 21.90 12.58 -0.66
C SER A 289 22.86 13.07 -1.75
N GLN A 290 23.43 12.16 -2.54
CA GLN A 290 24.42 12.47 -3.58
C GLN A 290 23.83 12.40 -5.01
N VAL A 291 24.52 13.06 -5.94
CA VAL A 291 24.21 12.97 -7.37
C VAL A 291 25.04 11.88 -8.01
N MET A 292 24.39 10.85 -8.55
CA MET A 292 25.04 9.79 -9.32
C MET A 292 25.22 10.20 -10.79
N PHE A 293 26.44 10.11 -11.30
CA PHE A 293 26.75 10.34 -12.71
C PHE A 293 27.00 9.02 -13.43
N ILE A 294 26.19 8.73 -14.46
CA ILE A 294 26.34 7.55 -15.31
C ILE A 294 26.71 8.00 -16.72
N GLN A 295 27.94 7.68 -17.12
CA GLN A 295 28.48 8.02 -18.44
C GLN A 295 28.64 6.79 -19.33
N GLY A 296 28.57 7.02 -20.64
CA GLY A 296 28.73 5.97 -21.64
C GLY A 296 28.45 6.48 -23.05
N GLY A 297 29.08 5.87 -24.04
CA GLY A 297 28.90 6.23 -25.45
C GLY A 297 27.46 6.03 -25.96
N PRO A 298 27.17 6.46 -27.20
CA PRO A 298 25.91 6.16 -27.88
C PRO A 298 25.63 4.66 -27.90
N GLY A 299 24.36 4.27 -27.74
CA GLY A 299 23.94 2.86 -27.79
C GLY A 299 24.32 1.99 -26.58
N ARG A 300 24.99 2.53 -25.55
CA ARG A 300 25.40 1.76 -24.36
C ARG A 300 24.28 1.49 -23.34
N GLY A 301 23.03 1.78 -23.67
CA GLY A 301 21.89 1.42 -22.81
C GLY A 301 21.55 2.38 -21.67
N LYS A 302 22.16 3.57 -21.58
CA LYS A 302 21.90 4.55 -20.50
C LYS A 302 20.42 4.84 -20.26
N SER A 303 19.69 5.19 -21.32
CA SER A 303 18.25 5.52 -21.23
C SER A 303 17.41 4.30 -20.84
N VAL A 304 17.78 3.10 -21.31
CA VAL A 304 17.10 1.86 -20.95
C VAL A 304 17.33 1.55 -19.48
N PHE A 305 18.58 1.68 -18.99
CA PHE A 305 18.91 1.54 -17.58
C PHE A 305 18.08 2.48 -16.71
N CYS A 306 18.04 3.78 -17.01
CA CYS A 306 17.27 4.73 -16.19
C CYS A 306 15.78 4.38 -16.15
N ARG A 307 15.20 3.88 -17.24
CA ARG A 307 13.79 3.45 -17.29
C ARG A 307 13.55 2.21 -16.44
N MET A 308 14.40 1.19 -16.56
CA MET A 308 14.29 -0.03 -15.77
C MET A 308 14.49 0.24 -14.28
N PHE A 309 15.50 1.05 -13.95
CA PHE A 309 15.75 1.46 -12.56
C PHE A 309 14.60 2.28 -11.98
N ALA A 310 14.05 3.23 -12.75
CA ALA A 310 12.89 4.00 -12.33
C ALA A 310 11.66 3.11 -12.08
N ASN A 311 11.41 2.11 -12.94
CA ASN A 311 10.35 1.12 -12.70
C ASN A 311 10.62 0.31 -11.42
N TRP A 312 11.87 -0.11 -11.20
CA TRP A 312 12.22 -0.83 -9.98
C TRP A 312 11.98 0.02 -8.73
N VAL A 313 12.33 1.31 -8.74
CA VAL A 313 12.05 2.25 -7.63
C VAL A 313 10.53 2.38 -7.41
N LEU A 314 9.74 2.50 -8.48
CA LEU A 314 8.27 2.49 -8.39
C LEU A 314 7.73 1.23 -7.73
N GLU A 315 8.26 0.06 -8.09
CA GLU A 315 7.79 -1.23 -7.58
C GLU A 315 8.20 -1.51 -6.14
N HIS A 316 9.38 -1.03 -5.71
CA HIS A 316 10.00 -1.50 -4.46
C HIS A 316 10.28 -0.40 -3.42
N LEU A 317 10.27 0.87 -3.79
CA LEU A 317 10.66 1.97 -2.88
C LEU A 317 9.66 3.12 -2.84
N HIS A 318 8.74 3.22 -3.79
CA HIS A 318 7.60 4.14 -3.69
C HIS A 318 6.74 3.77 -2.47
N PRO A 319 6.27 4.74 -1.67
CA PRO A 319 6.32 6.19 -1.86
C PRO A 319 7.51 6.92 -1.24
N LEU A 320 8.41 6.23 -0.55
CA LEU A 320 9.59 6.84 0.07
C LEU A 320 10.50 7.45 -1.00
N TRP A 321 10.66 6.73 -2.11
CA TRP A 321 11.29 7.23 -3.31
C TRP A 321 10.30 7.25 -4.47
N THR A 322 10.11 8.43 -5.06
CA THR A 322 9.23 8.60 -6.22
C THR A 322 10.09 8.91 -7.44
N PRO A 323 10.14 8.02 -8.46
CA PRO A 323 10.93 8.25 -9.66
C PRO A 323 10.31 9.38 -10.49
N ILE A 324 11.14 10.32 -10.94
CA ILE A 324 10.73 11.45 -11.79
C ILE A 324 11.65 11.48 -13.03
N LEU A 325 11.04 11.40 -14.21
CA LEU A 325 11.66 11.67 -15.48
C LEU A 325 11.73 13.20 -15.70
N ILE A 326 12.94 13.73 -15.81
CA ILE A 326 13.26 15.15 -16.09
C ILE A 326 13.62 15.30 -17.56
#